data_AF-A0A2U1VI80-F1
#
_entry.id   AF-A0A2U1VI80-F1
#
_cell.length_a   1.000
_cell.length_b   1.000
_cell.length_c   1.000
_cell.angle_alpha   90.00
_cell.angle_beta   90.00
_cell.angle_gamma   90.00
#
_symmetry.space_group_name_H-M   'P 1'
#
loop_
_entity.id
_entity.type
_entity.pdbx_description
1 polymer ?
#
loop_
_entity_poly.entity_id
_entity_poly.type
_entity_poly.pdbx_seq_one_letter_code
_entity_poly.pdbx_strand_id
1 'polypeptide(L)'
;MTANENERFNQFAAVLTTELLERTKKSMELLAPELQPCSRLPFIQTPSFVEFYSDLVRVGILPVVLSRRPVRAIVGDVDWTREGREYLLTVLDDRSNAVFTAWEYAWDSLWDERKVGQDSAASGSDKPKKGFFRSLFGRRPDRTPGGRSGDHGADGGSDSGVLAGLHIMLSELGEKRGFLPLFHDDVRILKALPRVKPGRVAQAWKEISQYHHQEFHLPEPEQAKPGVTSECLQKWHYNLPDRIGEFLVLKAAVDLEHVNKPFIGKYIRQSARTQEEAEKGMPYLAIYWKSMSNPAPVVERHTL
;
A
#
# COMPACT_ATOMS: atom_id res chain seq x y z
N MET A 1 11.49 -9.38 38.68
CA MET A 1 12.19 -8.79 37.52
C MET A 1 11.39 -8.90 36.22
N THR A 2 10.62 -9.97 35.99
CA THR A 2 9.85 -10.23 34.75
C THR A 2 8.69 -9.25 34.45
N ALA A 3 8.07 -8.63 35.47
CA ALA A 3 6.97 -7.69 35.27
C ALA A 3 7.41 -6.40 34.55
N ASN A 4 8.59 -5.86 34.90
CA ASN A 4 9.16 -4.65 34.28
C ASN A 4 9.58 -4.92 32.81
N GLU A 5 10.05 -6.13 32.50
CA GLU A 5 10.39 -6.52 31.13
C GLU A 5 9.17 -6.62 30.22
N ASN A 6 8.07 -7.20 30.71
CA ASN A 6 6.83 -7.30 29.95
C ASN A 6 6.20 -5.91 29.72
N GLU A 7 6.27 -5.02 30.71
CA GLU A 7 5.79 -3.65 30.57
C GLU A 7 6.60 -2.89 29.50
N ARG A 8 7.93 -2.93 29.56
CA ARG A 8 8.80 -2.32 28.55
C ARG A 8 8.55 -2.88 27.15
N PHE A 9 8.36 -4.20 27.03
CA PHE A 9 8.02 -4.83 25.75
C PHE A 9 6.67 -4.33 25.20
N ASN A 10 5.66 -4.16 26.04
CA ASN A 10 4.37 -3.63 25.63
C ASN A 10 4.47 -2.17 25.17
N GLN A 11 5.27 -1.35 25.87
CA GLN A 11 5.55 0.04 25.45
C GLN A 11 6.27 0.08 24.10
N PHE A 12 7.32 -0.72 23.92
CA PHE A 12 7.99 -0.90 22.63
C PHE A 12 7.02 -1.27 21.51
N ALA A 13 6.20 -2.30 21.74
CA ALA A 13 5.23 -2.78 20.75
C ALA A 13 4.22 -1.68 20.36
N ALA A 14 3.77 -0.87 21.31
CA ALA A 14 2.88 0.25 21.07
C ALA A 14 3.55 1.35 20.23
N VAL A 15 4.80 1.73 20.56
CA VAL A 15 5.59 2.72 19.80
C VAL A 15 5.84 2.22 18.38
N LEU A 16 6.29 0.96 18.23
CA LEU A 16 6.53 0.35 16.92
C LEU A 16 5.27 0.33 16.04
N THR A 17 4.16 -0.13 16.61
CA THR A 17 2.88 -0.19 15.91
C THR A 17 2.44 1.19 15.44
N THR A 18 2.56 2.19 16.32
CA THR A 18 2.17 3.58 16.03
C THR A 18 3.01 4.15 14.90
N GLU A 19 4.35 4.03 14.98
CA GLU A 19 5.24 4.60 13.97
C GLU A 19 5.03 3.96 12.59
N LEU A 20 4.92 2.62 12.51
CA LEU A 20 4.72 1.95 11.22
C LEU A 20 3.38 2.32 10.59
N LEU A 21 2.29 2.30 11.37
CA LEU A 21 0.95 2.58 10.86
C LEU A 21 0.72 4.04 10.55
N GLU A 22 1.15 4.96 11.42
CA GLU A 22 0.96 6.40 11.19
C GLU A 22 1.75 6.86 9.95
N ARG A 23 2.98 6.34 9.78
CA ARG A 23 3.77 6.61 8.58
C ARG A 23 3.09 6.09 7.31
N THR A 24 2.62 4.84 7.32
CA THR A 24 1.91 4.29 6.17
C THR A 24 0.62 5.06 5.87
N LYS A 25 -0.16 5.39 6.89
CA LYS A 25 -1.39 6.19 6.75
C LYS A 25 -1.09 7.54 6.08
N LYS A 26 -0.13 8.30 6.60
CA LYS A 26 0.27 9.59 6.01
C LYS A 26 0.73 9.46 4.56
N SER A 27 1.49 8.41 4.23
CA SER A 27 1.90 8.15 2.85
C SER A 27 0.71 7.84 1.94
N MET A 28 -0.25 7.03 2.37
CA MET A 28 -1.45 6.74 1.58
C MET A 28 -2.34 7.97 1.39
N GLU A 29 -2.52 8.78 2.45
CA GLU A 29 -3.26 10.04 2.37
C GLU A 29 -2.65 11.01 1.36
N LEU A 30 -1.31 11.12 1.32
CA LEU A 30 -0.61 11.95 0.34
C LEU A 30 -0.72 11.44 -1.11
N LEU A 31 -0.92 10.13 -1.28
CA LEU A 31 -1.06 9.49 -2.59
C LEU A 31 -2.51 9.48 -3.09
N ALA A 32 -3.49 9.61 -2.20
CA ALA A 32 -4.89 9.67 -2.55
C ALA A 32 -5.18 10.97 -3.32
N PRO A 33 -5.87 10.90 -4.47
CA PRO A 33 -6.37 12.08 -5.15
C PRO A 33 -7.36 12.88 -4.30
N GLU A 34 -7.40 14.19 -4.53
CA GLU A 34 -8.35 15.11 -3.88
C GLU A 34 -9.65 15.23 -4.70
N LEU A 35 -9.54 15.13 -6.02
CA LEU A 35 -10.68 15.18 -6.93
C LEU A 35 -11.23 13.77 -7.21
N GLN A 36 -12.46 13.74 -7.73
CA GLN A 36 -13.13 12.49 -8.07
C GLN A 36 -12.46 11.85 -9.31
N PRO A 37 -11.93 10.61 -9.20
CA PRO A 37 -11.35 9.93 -10.35
C PRO A 37 -12.43 9.50 -11.36
N CYS A 38 -12.07 9.43 -12.64
CA CYS A 38 -12.97 8.97 -13.70
C CYS A 38 -13.06 7.44 -13.83
N SER A 39 -12.27 6.68 -13.06
CA SER A 39 -12.28 5.22 -13.02
C SER A 39 -11.80 4.70 -11.67
N ARG A 40 -11.79 3.38 -11.49
CA ARG A 40 -11.34 2.74 -10.25
C ARG A 40 -9.86 3.01 -10.00
N LEU A 41 -9.50 3.22 -8.74
CA LEU A 41 -8.13 3.46 -8.30
C LEU A 41 -7.49 2.21 -7.68
N PRO A 42 -6.15 2.16 -7.60
CA PRO A 42 -5.44 1.17 -6.80
C PRO A 42 -5.84 1.26 -5.32
N PHE A 43 -5.72 0.15 -4.59
CA PHE A 43 -6.02 0.09 -3.15
C PHE A 43 -5.34 1.22 -2.36
N ILE A 44 -4.06 1.46 -2.64
CA ILE A 44 -3.21 2.41 -1.90
C ILE A 44 -3.69 3.86 -2.03
N GLN A 45 -4.37 4.19 -3.13
CA GLN A 45 -4.89 5.53 -3.39
C GLN A 45 -6.35 5.69 -2.98
N THR A 46 -6.95 4.68 -2.36
CA THR A 46 -8.34 4.75 -1.93
C THR A 46 -8.44 4.92 -0.41
N PRO A 47 -9.05 6.00 0.10
CA PRO A 47 -9.07 6.31 1.53
C PRO A 47 -9.61 5.18 2.42
N SER A 48 -10.64 4.45 1.95
CA SER A 48 -11.24 3.35 2.71
C SER A 48 -10.31 2.14 2.92
N PHE A 49 -9.20 2.05 2.19
CA PHE A 49 -8.24 0.97 2.35
C PHE A 49 -7.30 1.19 3.55
N VAL A 50 -7.14 2.42 4.02
CA VAL A 50 -6.23 2.75 5.15
C VAL A 50 -6.61 1.99 6.41
N GLU A 51 -7.90 1.95 6.75
CA GLU A 51 -8.40 1.23 7.93
C GLU A 51 -8.17 -0.27 7.80
N PHE A 52 -8.52 -0.83 6.64
CA PHE A 52 -8.31 -2.24 6.35
C PHE A 52 -6.82 -2.63 6.45
N TYR A 53 -5.92 -1.84 5.85
CA TYR A 53 -4.48 -2.09 5.92
C TYR A 53 -3.98 -2.05 7.38
N SER A 54 -4.49 -1.10 8.16
CA SER A 54 -4.13 -0.99 9.58
C SER A 54 -4.54 -2.23 10.37
N ASP A 55 -5.73 -2.76 10.13
CA ASP A 55 -6.23 -3.96 10.81
C ASP A 55 -5.47 -5.21 10.36
N LEU A 56 -5.21 -5.35 9.06
CA LEU A 56 -4.37 -6.42 8.51
C LEU A 56 -3.00 -6.45 9.19
N VAL A 57 -2.36 -5.29 9.34
CA VAL A 57 -1.06 -5.18 9.98
C VAL A 57 -1.14 -5.49 11.47
N ARG A 58 -2.13 -4.96 12.20
CA ARG A 58 -2.29 -5.20 13.65
C ARG A 58 -2.55 -6.65 14.00
N VAL A 59 -3.37 -7.34 13.21
CA VAL A 59 -3.81 -8.70 13.53
C VAL A 59 -2.92 -9.75 12.87
N GLY A 60 -2.45 -9.50 11.64
CA GLY A 60 -1.71 -10.49 10.84
C GLY A 60 -0.21 -10.34 10.87
N ILE A 61 0.30 -9.11 10.78
CA ILE A 61 1.74 -8.88 10.58
C ILE A 61 2.45 -8.65 11.90
N LEU A 62 2.00 -7.68 12.70
CA LEU A 62 2.67 -7.25 13.93
C LEU A 62 2.87 -8.38 14.95
N PRO A 63 1.92 -9.29 15.20
CA PRO A 63 2.14 -10.39 16.14
C PRO A 63 3.28 -11.31 15.70
N VAL A 64 3.43 -11.55 14.39
CA VAL A 64 4.53 -12.33 13.84
C VAL A 64 5.85 -11.57 14.01
N VAL A 65 5.87 -10.28 13.68
CA VAL A 65 7.06 -9.41 13.83
C VAL A 65 7.55 -9.38 15.28
N LEU A 66 6.63 -9.12 16.22
CA LEU A 66 6.90 -8.97 17.65
C LEU A 66 7.32 -10.30 18.32
N SER A 67 6.98 -11.44 17.72
CA SER A 67 7.40 -12.75 18.24
C SER A 67 8.87 -13.09 17.90
N ARG A 68 9.49 -12.39 16.94
CA ARG A 68 10.86 -12.69 16.50
C ARG A 68 11.87 -12.24 17.55
N ARG A 69 12.77 -13.16 17.94
CA ARG A 69 13.83 -12.90 18.93
C ARG A 69 14.68 -11.64 18.62
N PRO A 70 15.13 -11.39 17.37
CA PRO A 70 15.88 -10.17 17.06
C PRO A 70 15.09 -8.88 17.29
N VAL A 71 13.77 -8.90 17.07
CA VAL A 71 12.89 -7.74 17.32
C VAL A 71 12.70 -7.54 18.83
N ARG A 72 12.50 -8.63 19.59
CA ARG A 72 12.40 -8.57 21.06
C ARG A 72 13.68 -8.05 21.71
N ALA A 73 14.83 -8.29 21.11
CA ALA A 73 16.12 -7.81 21.61
C ALA A 73 16.27 -6.27 21.50
N ILE A 74 15.51 -5.60 20.63
CA ILE A 74 15.52 -4.13 20.47
C ILE A 74 15.06 -3.43 21.75
N VAL A 75 14.19 -4.06 22.55
CA VAL A 75 13.65 -3.45 23.77
C VAL A 75 14.75 -2.93 24.69
N GLY A 76 15.84 -3.70 24.81
CA GLY A 76 17.03 -3.30 25.56
C GLY A 76 16.73 -2.70 26.94
N ASP A 77 17.56 -1.74 27.35
CA ASP A 77 17.34 -0.91 28.53
C ASP A 77 16.98 0.52 28.12
N VAL A 78 15.94 0.65 27.29
CA VAL A 78 15.45 1.93 26.77
C VAL A 78 14.22 2.37 27.55
N ASP A 79 14.14 3.66 27.90
CA ASP A 79 12.89 4.27 28.38
C ASP A 79 11.95 4.48 27.18
N TRP A 80 11.10 3.49 26.93
CA TRP A 80 10.17 3.50 25.81
C TRP A 80 9.09 4.58 25.90
N THR A 81 8.89 5.19 27.07
CA THR A 81 7.90 6.25 27.26
C THR A 81 8.41 7.63 26.84
N ARG A 82 9.73 7.87 26.94
CA ARG A 82 10.34 9.17 26.66
C ARG A 82 11.25 9.16 25.44
N GLU A 83 12.11 8.15 25.33
CA GLU A 83 13.21 8.09 24.35
C GLU A 83 12.95 7.02 23.28
N GLY A 84 12.02 6.10 23.52
CA GLY A 84 11.76 4.94 22.67
C GLY A 84 11.45 5.29 21.22
N ARG A 85 10.73 6.38 20.96
CA ARG A 85 10.40 6.80 19.60
C ARG A 85 11.66 7.18 18.81
N GLU A 86 12.51 8.04 19.37
CA GLU A 86 13.73 8.49 18.71
C GLU A 86 14.69 7.32 18.49
N TYR A 87 14.87 6.48 19.52
CA TYR A 87 15.65 5.25 19.41
C TYR A 87 15.11 4.33 18.30
N LEU A 88 13.80 4.09 18.26
CA LEU A 88 13.19 3.28 17.21
C LEU A 88 13.46 3.83 15.81
N LEU A 89 13.38 5.15 15.61
CA LEU A 89 13.67 5.75 14.31
C LEU A 89 15.11 5.47 13.87
N THR A 90 16.09 5.51 14.78
CA THR A 90 17.47 5.12 14.46
C THR A 90 17.57 3.65 14.04
N VAL A 91 16.83 2.76 14.71
CA VAL A 91 16.76 1.34 14.36
C VAL A 91 16.12 1.15 12.99
N LEU A 92 15.05 1.87 12.67
CA LEU A 92 14.33 1.72 11.40
C LEU A 92 15.09 2.30 10.19
N ASP A 93 15.98 3.27 10.41
CA ASP A 93 16.82 3.84 9.34
C ASP A 93 18.04 2.95 9.01
N ASP A 94 18.39 1.98 9.87
CA ASP A 94 19.39 0.95 9.54
C ASP A 94 18.86 0.01 8.45
N ARG A 95 19.66 -0.16 7.37
CA ARG A 95 19.34 -1.02 6.22
C ARG A 95 19.14 -2.49 6.60
N SER A 96 19.82 -2.96 7.63
CA SER A 96 19.78 -4.36 8.09
C SER A 96 18.88 -4.58 9.30
N ASN A 97 17.92 -3.68 9.57
CA ASN A 97 17.18 -3.76 10.82
C ASN A 97 16.29 -5.01 10.93
N ALA A 98 16.27 -5.55 12.15
CA ALA A 98 15.53 -6.76 12.48
C ALA A 98 14.02 -6.61 12.28
N VAL A 99 13.48 -5.39 12.44
CA VAL A 99 12.04 -5.11 12.27
C VAL A 99 11.63 -5.37 10.83
N PHE A 100 12.32 -4.77 9.86
CA PHE A 100 11.98 -4.94 8.45
C PHE A 100 12.27 -6.35 7.95
N THR A 101 13.32 -7.01 8.43
CA THR A 101 13.55 -8.44 8.12
C THR A 101 12.38 -9.30 8.60
N ALA A 102 11.93 -9.10 9.85
CA ALA A 102 10.79 -9.81 10.42
C ALA A 102 9.46 -9.44 9.73
N TRP A 103 9.31 -8.18 9.34
CA TRP A 103 8.17 -7.67 8.58
C TRP A 103 8.06 -8.35 7.23
N GLU A 104 9.17 -8.48 6.52
CA GLU A 104 9.20 -9.16 5.23
C GLU A 104 8.81 -10.61 5.36
N TYR A 105 9.40 -11.31 6.33
CA TYR A 105 9.04 -12.69 6.65
C TYR A 105 7.56 -12.84 7.00
N ALA A 106 6.97 -11.90 7.75
CA ALA A 106 5.56 -11.94 8.12
C ALA A 106 4.64 -11.75 6.92
N TRP A 107 4.96 -10.81 6.02
CA TRP A 107 4.23 -10.63 4.76
C TRP A 107 4.37 -11.84 3.85
N ASP A 108 5.58 -12.34 3.69
CA ASP A 108 5.84 -13.51 2.88
C ASP A 108 5.09 -14.69 3.47
N SER A 109 5.13 -14.94 4.77
CA SER A 109 4.36 -16.02 5.41
C SER A 109 2.85 -15.86 5.22
N LEU A 110 2.31 -14.65 5.40
CA LEU A 110 0.88 -14.38 5.20
C LEU A 110 0.44 -14.60 3.75
N TRP A 111 1.37 -14.42 2.80
CA TRP A 111 1.16 -14.64 1.37
C TRP A 111 1.53 -16.07 0.90
N ASP A 112 2.48 -16.71 1.59
CA ASP A 112 3.10 -18.03 1.40
C ASP A 112 2.53 -19.09 2.34
N GLU A 113 1.40 -18.89 3.03
CA GLU A 113 0.56 -20.01 3.48
C GLU A 113 0.09 -20.92 2.30
N ARG A 114 0.67 -20.70 1.09
CA ARG A 114 0.99 -21.63 -0.01
C ARG A 114 1.89 -22.84 0.35
N LYS A 115 2.95 -22.69 1.15
CA LYS A 115 4.08 -23.66 1.20
C LYS A 115 4.12 -24.61 2.39
N VAL A 116 3.47 -24.27 3.50
CA VAL A 116 3.33 -25.22 4.64
C VAL A 116 2.38 -26.39 4.28
N GLY A 117 1.65 -26.30 3.17
CA GLY A 117 0.90 -27.43 2.59
C GLY A 117 1.72 -28.38 1.71
N GLN A 118 2.94 -28.01 1.30
CA GLN A 118 3.79 -28.87 0.45
C GLN A 118 4.91 -29.59 1.20
N ASP A 119 5.51 -28.98 2.24
CA ASP A 119 6.61 -29.62 2.98
C ASP A 119 6.17 -30.29 4.30
N SER A 120 4.97 -30.00 4.82
CA SER A 120 4.43 -30.67 6.01
C SER A 120 3.77 -32.01 5.72
N ALA A 121 3.87 -32.52 4.49
CA ALA A 121 3.59 -33.91 4.18
C ALA A 121 4.61 -34.89 4.82
N ALA A 122 5.65 -34.39 5.50
CA ALA A 122 6.67 -35.22 6.15
C ALA A 122 6.79 -35.09 7.68
N SER A 123 6.11 -34.17 8.37
CA SER A 123 6.09 -34.19 9.85
C SER A 123 4.86 -33.50 10.43
N GLY A 124 4.27 -34.16 11.43
CA GLY A 124 2.90 -33.94 11.88
C GLY A 124 2.63 -32.65 12.66
N SER A 125 1.33 -32.36 12.68
CA SER A 125 0.57 -31.47 13.55
C SER A 125 0.93 -29.98 13.54
N ASP A 126 0.12 -29.18 12.83
CA ASP A 126 -0.50 -28.01 13.43
C ASP A 126 -1.83 -27.65 12.73
N LYS A 127 -2.89 -27.47 13.50
CA LYS A 127 -4.24 -27.15 13.00
C LYS A 127 -4.32 -25.65 12.66
N PRO A 128 -4.83 -25.24 11.48
CA PRO A 128 -4.94 -23.83 11.11
C PRO A 128 -6.04 -23.12 11.92
N LYS A 129 -5.74 -21.90 12.41
CA LYS A 129 -6.64 -21.07 13.23
C LYS A 129 -7.74 -20.44 12.38
N LYS A 130 -8.94 -21.06 12.36
CA LYS A 130 -10.23 -20.48 11.90
C LYS A 130 -10.61 -19.11 12.51
N GLY A 131 -9.83 -18.56 13.45
CA GLY A 131 -10.10 -17.30 14.15
C GLY A 131 -9.52 -16.04 13.50
N PHE A 132 -8.49 -16.15 12.64
CA PHE A 132 -7.77 -14.99 12.12
C PHE A 132 -8.64 -14.04 11.29
N PHE A 133 -9.38 -14.57 10.32
CA PHE A 133 -10.30 -13.78 9.49
C PHE A 133 -11.54 -13.31 10.28
N ARG A 134 -11.98 -14.06 11.30
CA ARG A 134 -13.10 -13.64 12.15
C ARG A 134 -12.72 -12.46 13.06
N SER A 135 -11.46 -12.33 13.49
CA SER A 135 -10.98 -11.15 14.24
C SER A 135 -10.84 -9.90 13.38
N LEU A 136 -10.59 -10.02 12.07
CA LEU A 136 -10.53 -8.89 11.14
C LEU A 136 -11.91 -8.31 10.79
N PHE A 137 -13.00 -9.09 10.92
CA PHE A 137 -14.36 -8.66 10.53
C PHE A 137 -15.45 -8.88 11.60
N GLY A 138 -15.07 -9.28 12.81
CA GLY A 138 -16.00 -9.59 13.89
C GLY A 138 -16.58 -8.35 14.57
N ARG A 139 -17.45 -7.61 13.90
CA ARG A 139 -18.45 -6.77 14.59
C ARG A 139 -19.39 -7.71 15.34
N ARG A 140 -19.44 -7.62 16.68
CA ARG A 140 -20.39 -8.36 17.54
C ARG A 140 -21.83 -8.14 17.06
N PRO A 141 -22.62 -9.22 16.98
CA PRO A 141 -23.97 -9.21 17.53
C PRO A 141 -24.07 -10.18 18.71
N ASP A 142 -24.96 -9.83 19.61
CA ASP A 142 -25.31 -10.49 20.87
C ASP A 142 -25.76 -11.96 20.71
N ARG A 143 -25.53 -12.76 21.77
CA ARG A 143 -26.21 -14.00 22.25
C ARG A 143 -26.57 -15.13 21.24
N THR A 144 -26.24 -16.41 21.47
CA THR A 144 -26.86 -17.35 22.45
C THR A 144 -26.09 -18.70 22.40
N PRO A 145 -25.98 -19.50 23.49
CA PRO A 145 -25.20 -20.75 23.51
C PRO A 145 -26.02 -21.99 23.14
N GLY A 146 -25.42 -22.92 22.39
CA GLY A 146 -25.91 -24.29 22.27
C GLY A 146 -25.61 -24.94 20.92
N GLY A 147 -25.12 -26.19 20.94
CA GLY A 147 -25.18 -27.07 19.76
C GLY A 147 -23.95 -27.96 19.57
N ARG A 148 -24.14 -29.25 19.84
CA ARG A 148 -23.17 -30.36 19.75
C ARG A 148 -22.74 -30.69 18.32
N SER A 149 -21.59 -31.35 18.28
CA SER A 149 -20.96 -32.12 17.19
C SER A 149 -21.90 -33.05 16.43
N GLY A 150 -21.64 -33.21 15.12
CA GLY A 150 -22.19 -34.25 14.26
C GLY A 150 -21.30 -34.41 13.02
N ASP A 151 -20.78 -35.62 12.86
CA ASP A 151 -19.97 -36.13 11.75
C ASP A 151 -20.88 -36.67 10.63
N HIS A 152 -20.54 -36.39 9.36
CA HIS A 152 -20.73 -37.27 8.19
C HIS A 152 -20.50 -36.53 6.86
N GLY A 153 -19.49 -37.00 6.12
CA GLY A 153 -19.64 -37.54 4.77
C GLY A 153 -19.95 -36.62 3.57
N ALA A 154 -19.05 -36.72 2.58
CA ALA A 154 -19.25 -36.59 1.12
C ALA A 154 -18.72 -35.34 0.41
N ASP A 155 -18.09 -35.66 -0.72
CA ASP A 155 -17.82 -34.89 -1.93
C ASP A 155 -16.71 -33.84 -1.99
N GLY A 156 -15.80 -34.10 -2.92
CA GLY A 156 -15.64 -33.21 -4.08
C GLY A 156 -14.76 -31.98 -3.88
N GLY A 157 -13.47 -32.17 -4.15
CA GLY A 157 -12.57 -31.18 -4.75
C GLY A 157 -12.57 -29.75 -4.20
N SER A 158 -11.51 -29.39 -3.47
CA SER A 158 -10.70 -28.18 -3.72
C SER A 158 -9.68 -27.97 -2.61
N ASP A 159 -8.51 -28.61 -2.73
CA ASP A 159 -7.32 -28.30 -1.90
C ASP A 159 -6.62 -27.02 -2.41
N SER A 160 -7.39 -25.94 -2.54
CA SER A 160 -6.98 -24.59 -2.97
C SER A 160 -7.17 -23.54 -1.87
N GLY A 161 -7.32 -23.99 -0.61
CA GLY A 161 -8.08 -23.26 0.41
C GLY A 161 -7.36 -22.16 1.20
N VAL A 162 -6.03 -22.05 1.18
CA VAL A 162 -5.33 -21.10 2.11
C VAL A 162 -4.65 -19.93 1.39
N LEU A 163 -4.32 -20.11 0.11
CA LEU A 163 -3.98 -19.01 -0.81
C LEU A 163 -5.14 -18.13 -1.20
N ALA A 164 -6.31 -18.72 -1.08
CA ALA A 164 -7.59 -18.09 -1.23
C ALA A 164 -7.74 -16.92 -0.24
N GLY A 165 -7.37 -17.06 1.04
CA GLY A 165 -7.80 -16.12 2.10
C GLY A 165 -7.56 -14.63 1.84
N LEU A 166 -6.30 -14.16 1.88
CA LEU A 166 -6.00 -12.72 1.75
C LEU A 166 -6.18 -12.21 0.32
N HIS A 167 -5.77 -12.97 -0.70
CA HIS A 167 -5.92 -12.57 -2.10
C HIS A 167 -7.40 -12.53 -2.52
N ILE A 168 -8.20 -13.56 -2.19
CA ILE A 168 -9.66 -13.53 -2.44
C ILE A 168 -10.30 -12.45 -1.61
N MET A 169 -9.94 -12.29 -0.33
CA MET A 169 -10.50 -11.22 0.49
C MET A 169 -10.22 -9.83 -0.09
N LEU A 170 -8.99 -9.56 -0.51
CA LEU A 170 -8.64 -8.29 -1.16
C LEU A 170 -9.35 -8.15 -2.51
N SER A 171 -9.46 -9.22 -3.30
CA SER A 171 -10.20 -9.21 -4.56
C SER A 171 -11.69 -8.94 -4.35
N GLU A 172 -12.33 -9.63 -3.40
CA GLU A 172 -13.72 -9.41 -2.97
C GLU A 172 -13.91 -8.00 -2.42
N LEU A 173 -12.95 -7.50 -1.64
CA LEU A 173 -12.98 -6.13 -1.14
C LEU A 173 -12.89 -5.14 -2.30
N GLY A 174 -12.03 -5.42 -3.29
CA GLY A 174 -11.92 -4.67 -4.53
C GLY A 174 -13.22 -4.63 -5.31
N GLU A 175 -13.90 -5.78 -5.45
CA GLU A 175 -15.22 -5.86 -6.08
C GLU A 175 -16.28 -5.09 -5.30
N LYS A 176 -16.37 -5.30 -3.99
CA LYS A 176 -17.39 -4.69 -3.11
C LYS A 176 -17.20 -3.19 -2.93
N ARG A 177 -15.96 -2.69 -2.92
CA ARG A 177 -15.61 -1.29 -2.66
C ARG A 177 -15.18 -0.51 -3.91
N GLY A 178 -15.11 -1.16 -5.07
CA GLY A 178 -14.81 -0.51 -6.35
C GLY A 178 -13.32 -0.19 -6.56
N PHE A 179 -12.41 -1.00 -6.03
CA PHE A 179 -10.96 -0.87 -6.30
C PHE A 179 -10.57 -1.58 -7.59
N LEU A 180 -9.37 -1.26 -8.11
CA LEU A 180 -8.73 -2.09 -9.15
C LEU A 180 -8.44 -3.50 -8.62
N PRO A 181 -8.45 -4.53 -9.50
CA PRO A 181 -8.03 -5.86 -9.12
C PRO A 181 -6.57 -5.86 -8.66
N LEU A 182 -6.20 -6.84 -7.83
CA LEU A 182 -4.82 -7.00 -7.41
C LEU A 182 -3.93 -7.39 -8.60
N PHE A 183 -2.87 -6.65 -8.82
CA PHE A 183 -1.77 -7.00 -9.70
C PHE A 183 -0.71 -7.81 -8.96
N HIS A 184 0.11 -8.51 -9.73
CA HIS A 184 1.22 -9.31 -9.21
C HIS A 184 2.17 -8.49 -8.29
N ASP A 185 2.37 -7.21 -8.63
CA ASP A 185 3.26 -6.33 -7.87
C ASP A 185 2.63 -5.75 -6.59
N ASP A 186 1.30 -5.79 -6.41
CA ASP A 186 0.63 -5.11 -5.29
C ASP A 186 1.14 -5.56 -3.93
N VAL A 187 1.46 -6.84 -3.78
CA VAL A 187 2.01 -7.41 -2.54
C VAL A 187 3.32 -6.74 -2.17
N ARG A 188 4.21 -6.59 -3.15
CA ARG A 188 5.51 -5.95 -2.97
C ARG A 188 5.32 -4.50 -2.52
N ILE A 189 4.36 -3.80 -3.12
CA ILE A 189 4.05 -2.42 -2.79
C ILE A 189 3.48 -2.31 -1.36
N LEU A 190 2.46 -3.11 -1.03
CA LEU A 190 1.85 -3.15 0.31
C LEU A 190 2.89 -3.46 1.40
N LYS A 191 3.77 -4.43 1.15
CA LYS A 191 4.89 -4.80 2.02
C LYS A 191 5.90 -3.67 2.20
N ALA A 192 6.08 -2.82 1.19
CA ALA A 192 7.03 -1.71 1.19
C ALA A 192 6.48 -0.40 1.79
N LEU A 193 5.16 -0.25 1.93
CA LEU A 193 4.52 0.99 2.39
C LEU A 193 5.13 1.61 3.66
N PRO A 194 5.45 0.87 4.74
CA PRO A 194 6.04 1.48 5.92
C PRO A 194 7.44 2.06 5.71
N ARG A 195 8.13 1.66 4.63
CA ARG A 195 9.45 2.20 4.24
C ARG A 195 9.32 3.50 3.45
N VAL A 196 8.16 3.81 2.89
CA VAL A 196 7.94 5.07 2.18
C VAL A 196 8.04 6.22 3.18
N LYS A 197 8.87 7.24 2.91
CA LYS A 197 8.99 8.42 3.77
C LYS A 197 7.91 9.44 3.37
N PRO A 198 6.91 9.76 4.23
CA PRO A 198 5.84 10.70 3.88
C PRO A 198 6.37 12.07 3.42
N GLY A 199 7.42 12.58 4.08
CA GLY A 199 8.06 13.84 3.69
C GLY A 199 8.62 13.82 2.26
N ARG A 200 9.04 12.66 1.75
CA ARG A 200 9.52 12.52 0.37
C ARG A 200 8.38 12.54 -0.64
N VAL A 201 7.24 11.92 -0.31
CA VAL A 201 6.02 11.97 -1.12
C VAL A 201 5.45 13.39 -1.15
N ALA A 202 5.38 14.06 0.01
CA ALA A 202 4.93 15.45 0.12
C ALA A 202 5.82 16.41 -0.67
N GLN A 203 7.14 16.24 -0.60
CA GLN A 203 8.09 17.01 -1.41
C GLN A 203 7.84 16.81 -2.91
N ALA A 204 7.67 15.55 -3.33
CA ALA A 204 7.40 15.22 -4.73
C ALA A 204 6.11 15.88 -5.22
N TRP A 205 5.02 15.75 -4.46
CA TRP A 205 3.74 16.35 -4.80
C TRP A 205 3.82 17.87 -4.87
N LYS A 206 4.46 18.52 -3.89
CA LYS A 206 4.67 19.97 -3.89
C LYS A 206 5.41 20.43 -5.16
N GLU A 207 6.47 19.73 -5.54
CA GLU A 207 7.27 20.07 -6.72
C GLU A 207 6.46 19.89 -8.01
N ILE A 208 5.71 18.78 -8.14
CA ILE A 208 4.81 18.52 -9.28
C ILE A 208 3.77 19.64 -9.43
N SER A 209 3.07 19.98 -8.35
CA SER A 209 2.05 21.04 -8.37
C SER A 209 2.64 22.41 -8.70
N GLN A 210 3.86 22.70 -8.21
CA GLN A 210 4.56 23.94 -8.52
C GLN A 210 4.90 24.03 -10.01
N TYR A 211 5.50 23.00 -10.61
CA TYR A 211 5.84 23.03 -12.04
C TYR A 211 4.59 23.03 -12.93
N HIS A 212 3.54 22.32 -12.55
CA HIS A 212 2.24 22.43 -13.23
C HIS A 212 1.72 23.86 -13.21
N HIS A 213 1.75 24.54 -12.06
CA HIS A 213 1.32 25.93 -11.97
C HIS A 213 2.18 26.87 -12.82
N GLN A 214 3.50 26.70 -12.79
CA GLN A 214 4.43 27.51 -13.58
C GLN A 214 4.26 27.30 -15.08
N GLU A 215 3.95 26.09 -15.53
CA GLU A 215 3.78 25.79 -16.95
C GLU A 215 2.44 26.26 -17.51
N PHE A 216 1.35 26.15 -16.75
CA PHE A 216 0.01 26.32 -17.32
C PHE A 216 -0.78 27.53 -16.81
N HIS A 217 -0.39 28.13 -15.68
CA HIS A 217 -1.18 29.20 -15.05
C HIS A 217 -0.45 30.55 -14.94
N LEU A 218 0.88 30.59 -15.09
CA LEU A 218 1.64 31.84 -15.11
C LEU A 218 1.57 32.52 -16.48
N PRO A 219 1.62 33.87 -16.53
CA PRO A 219 1.65 34.61 -17.79
C PRO A 219 2.99 34.44 -18.52
N GLU A 220 3.01 34.61 -19.84
CA GLU A 220 4.17 34.36 -20.73
C GLU A 220 5.55 34.84 -20.25
N PRO A 221 5.74 36.02 -19.61
CA PRO A 221 7.06 36.42 -19.13
C PRO A 221 7.57 35.58 -17.95
N GLU A 222 6.67 34.96 -17.18
CA GLU A 222 6.98 34.13 -16.00
C GLU A 222 6.68 32.64 -16.21
N GLN A 223 6.05 32.30 -17.35
CA GLN A 223 5.64 30.95 -17.69
C GLN A 223 6.86 30.06 -17.94
N ALA A 224 6.86 28.89 -17.32
CA ALA A 224 7.91 27.92 -17.53
C ALA A 224 7.82 27.30 -18.94
N LYS A 225 8.95 26.73 -19.39
CA LYS A 225 9.02 26.09 -20.70
C LYS A 225 8.00 24.94 -20.82
N PRO A 226 7.38 24.74 -21.99
CA PRO A 226 6.54 23.57 -22.21
C PRO A 226 7.30 22.26 -21.94
N GLY A 227 6.69 21.37 -21.16
CA GLY A 227 7.23 20.06 -20.79
C GLY A 227 7.82 19.96 -19.39
N VAL A 228 8.01 21.06 -18.65
CA VAL A 228 8.61 21.00 -17.29
C VAL A 228 7.79 20.16 -16.31
N THR A 229 6.47 20.14 -16.44
CA THR A 229 5.58 19.27 -15.64
C THR A 229 5.84 17.81 -15.96
N SER A 230 5.97 17.47 -17.25
CA SER A 230 6.27 16.10 -17.69
C SER A 230 7.64 15.64 -17.21
N GLU A 231 8.66 16.50 -17.29
CA GLU A 231 10.00 16.22 -16.77
C GLU A 231 10.00 16.00 -15.25
N CYS A 232 9.28 16.84 -14.50
CA CYS A 232 9.13 16.69 -13.06
C CYS A 232 8.42 15.37 -12.69
N LEU A 233 7.34 15.03 -13.41
CA LEU A 233 6.64 13.76 -13.24
C LEU A 233 7.55 12.57 -13.53
N GLN A 234 8.35 12.60 -14.60
CA GLN A 234 9.33 11.54 -14.90
C GLN A 234 10.39 11.41 -13.81
N LYS A 235 10.95 12.53 -13.34
CA LYS A 235 11.91 12.55 -12.22
C LYS A 235 11.35 11.80 -11.02
N TRP A 236 10.14 12.12 -10.58
CA TRP A 236 9.57 11.48 -9.39
C TRP A 236 9.05 10.06 -9.65
N HIS A 237 8.57 9.78 -10.85
CA HIS A 237 8.16 8.44 -11.25
C HIS A 237 9.31 7.43 -11.08
N TYR A 238 10.50 7.74 -11.58
CA TYR A 238 11.63 6.80 -11.57
C TYR A 238 12.51 6.85 -10.31
N ASN A 239 12.42 7.90 -9.49
CA ASN A 239 13.23 8.03 -8.27
C ASN A 239 12.51 7.63 -6.98
N LEU A 240 11.20 7.38 -7.03
CA LEU A 240 10.45 6.88 -5.88
C LEU A 240 10.38 5.35 -5.90
N PRO A 241 10.45 4.70 -4.72
CA PRO A 241 10.48 3.24 -4.63
C PRO A 241 9.11 2.64 -5.00
N ASP A 242 9.10 1.34 -5.30
CA ASP A 242 7.90 0.47 -5.29
C ASP A 242 6.65 1.07 -5.94
N ARG A 243 6.81 1.69 -7.12
CA ARG A 243 5.75 2.32 -7.93
C ARG A 243 5.01 3.50 -7.27
N ILE A 244 5.50 4.01 -6.14
CA ILE A 244 4.98 5.23 -5.50
C ILE A 244 4.98 6.41 -6.49
N GLY A 245 5.98 6.47 -7.36
CA GLY A 245 6.06 7.45 -8.43
C GLY A 245 4.92 7.34 -9.45
N GLU A 246 4.52 6.13 -9.85
CA GLU A 246 3.40 5.91 -10.76
C GLU A 246 2.08 6.39 -10.14
N PHE A 247 1.87 6.14 -8.84
CA PHE A 247 0.70 6.65 -8.12
C PHE A 247 0.64 8.18 -8.08
N LEU A 248 1.78 8.87 -7.98
CA LEU A 248 1.80 10.33 -8.09
C LEU A 248 1.44 10.82 -9.50
N VAL A 249 1.84 10.12 -10.56
CA VAL A 249 1.40 10.45 -11.93
C VAL A 249 -0.10 10.22 -12.07
N LEU A 250 -0.62 9.14 -11.50
CA LEU A 250 -2.06 8.87 -11.48
C LEU A 250 -2.82 9.94 -10.67
N LYS A 251 -2.31 10.36 -9.51
CA LYS A 251 -2.87 11.48 -8.73
C LYS A 251 -2.87 12.77 -9.53
N ALA A 252 -1.78 13.08 -10.24
CA ALA A 252 -1.71 14.23 -11.13
C ALA A 252 -2.78 14.16 -12.24
N ALA A 253 -3.02 12.99 -12.84
CA ALA A 253 -4.06 12.80 -13.86
C ALA A 253 -5.50 12.99 -13.34
N VAL A 254 -5.70 12.92 -12.02
CA VAL A 254 -6.99 13.16 -11.37
C VAL A 254 -7.11 14.61 -10.93
N ASP A 255 -6.06 15.16 -10.30
CA ASP A 255 -6.13 16.44 -9.58
C ASP A 255 -5.71 17.65 -10.42
N LEU A 256 -4.94 17.46 -11.49
CA LEU A 256 -4.36 18.56 -12.29
C LEU A 256 -5.02 18.65 -13.67
N GLU A 257 -5.68 19.78 -13.94
CA GLU A 257 -6.52 20.01 -15.13
C GLU A 257 -5.79 19.76 -16.47
N HIS A 258 -4.52 20.16 -16.58
CA HIS A 258 -3.75 20.03 -17.82
C HIS A 258 -3.08 18.66 -17.99
N VAL A 259 -3.13 17.80 -16.96
CA VAL A 259 -2.66 16.40 -17.00
C VAL A 259 -3.78 15.50 -17.53
N ASN A 260 -4.26 15.84 -18.72
CA ASN A 260 -5.42 15.22 -19.37
C ASN A 260 -5.05 13.97 -20.21
N LYS A 261 -6.04 13.37 -20.88
CA LYS A 261 -5.85 12.12 -21.65
C LYS A 261 -4.77 12.23 -22.74
N PRO A 262 -4.70 13.29 -23.55
CA PRO A 262 -3.57 13.52 -24.46
C PRO A 262 -2.22 13.59 -23.76
N PHE A 263 -2.13 14.32 -22.64
CA PHE A 263 -0.90 14.45 -21.85
C PHE A 263 -0.43 13.07 -21.37
N ILE A 264 -1.29 12.32 -20.70
CA ILE A 264 -0.96 10.98 -20.18
C ILE A 264 -0.65 10.00 -21.31
N GLY A 265 -1.38 10.06 -22.43
CA GLY A 265 -1.10 9.20 -23.59
C GLY A 265 0.28 9.49 -24.20
N LYS A 266 0.69 10.75 -24.27
CA LYS A 266 2.05 11.13 -24.69
C LYS A 266 3.08 10.67 -23.65
N TYR A 267 2.81 10.88 -22.37
CA TYR A 267 3.68 10.46 -21.26
C TYR A 267 3.97 8.95 -21.32
N ILE A 268 2.93 8.12 -21.41
CA ILE A 268 3.07 6.65 -21.48
C ILE A 268 3.94 6.24 -22.67
N ARG A 269 3.67 6.79 -23.86
CA ARG A 269 4.43 6.48 -25.08
C ARG A 269 5.90 6.89 -25.01
N GLN A 270 6.24 7.92 -24.23
CA GLN A 270 7.61 8.38 -24.08
C GLN A 270 8.43 7.52 -23.11
N SER A 271 7.77 6.73 -22.26
CA SER A 271 8.42 5.94 -21.23
C SER A 271 9.02 4.61 -21.71
N ALA A 272 8.68 4.13 -22.92
CA ALA A 272 9.20 2.88 -23.46
C ALA A 272 9.29 2.89 -24.99
N ARG A 273 9.93 1.86 -25.58
CA ARG A 273 10.07 1.75 -27.04
C ARG A 273 8.80 1.29 -27.72
N THR A 274 7.99 0.48 -27.04
CA THR A 274 6.70 0.00 -27.54
C THR A 274 5.57 0.34 -26.57
N GLN A 275 4.34 0.42 -27.08
CA GLN A 275 3.15 0.66 -26.26
C GLN A 275 2.94 -0.47 -25.23
N GLU A 276 3.20 -1.72 -25.62
CA GLU A 276 3.04 -2.87 -24.72
C GLU A 276 4.03 -2.82 -23.54
N GLU A 277 5.30 -2.48 -23.81
CA GLU A 277 6.30 -2.26 -22.76
C GLU A 277 5.92 -1.11 -21.82
N ALA A 278 5.39 -0.01 -22.37
CA ALA A 278 4.96 1.13 -21.59
C ALA A 278 3.80 0.78 -20.66
N GLU A 279 2.79 0.06 -21.18
CA GLU A 279 1.63 -0.35 -20.39
C GLU A 279 1.99 -1.39 -19.32
N LYS A 280 2.90 -2.32 -19.62
CA LYS A 280 3.45 -3.25 -18.61
C LYS A 280 4.29 -2.52 -17.55
N GLY A 281 4.97 -1.45 -17.96
CA GLY A 281 5.76 -0.59 -17.09
C GLY A 281 4.92 0.30 -16.18
N MET A 282 3.69 0.65 -16.56
CA MET A 282 2.78 1.53 -15.82
C MET A 282 1.34 1.01 -15.86
N PRO A 283 1.05 -0.15 -15.24
CA PRO A 283 -0.23 -0.82 -15.40
C PRO A 283 -1.41 0.00 -14.85
N TYR A 284 -1.24 0.70 -13.73
CA TYR A 284 -2.33 1.46 -13.11
C TYR A 284 -2.65 2.71 -13.94
N LEU A 285 -1.60 3.42 -14.38
CA LEU A 285 -1.76 4.61 -15.20
C LEU A 285 -2.37 4.26 -16.57
N ALA A 286 -1.95 3.14 -17.18
CA ALA A 286 -2.47 2.69 -18.47
C ALA A 286 -3.98 2.38 -18.41
N ILE A 287 -4.43 1.71 -17.34
CA ILE A 287 -5.86 1.42 -17.14
C ILE A 287 -6.67 2.71 -16.94
N TYR A 288 -6.15 3.63 -16.13
CA TYR A 288 -6.81 4.92 -15.91
C TYR A 288 -6.91 5.71 -17.22
N TRP A 289 -5.80 5.82 -17.97
CA TRP A 289 -5.73 6.52 -19.25
C TRP A 289 -6.74 6.01 -20.28
N LYS A 290 -6.91 4.69 -20.40
CA LYS A 290 -7.91 4.07 -21.29
C LYS A 290 -9.34 4.48 -20.91
N SER A 291 -9.59 4.71 -19.63
CA SER A 291 -10.89 5.09 -19.08
C SER A 291 -11.16 6.60 -19.10
N MET A 292 -10.13 7.44 -19.27
CA MET A 292 -10.31 8.88 -19.38
C MET A 292 -11.15 9.24 -20.62
N SER A 293 -11.95 10.29 -20.52
CA SER A 293 -12.61 10.89 -21.69
C SER A 293 -11.62 11.74 -22.48
N ASN A 294 -11.81 11.85 -23.80
CA ASN A 294 -11.10 12.88 -24.55
C ASN A 294 -11.59 14.25 -24.04
N PRO A 295 -10.70 15.21 -23.77
CA PRO A 295 -11.13 16.56 -23.46
C PRO A 295 -11.98 17.07 -24.62
N ALA A 296 -13.07 17.78 -24.31
CA ALA A 296 -13.83 18.47 -25.34
C ALA A 296 -12.86 19.37 -26.13
N PRO A 297 -12.99 19.45 -27.47
CA PRO A 297 -12.16 20.35 -28.25
C PRO A 297 -12.33 21.75 -27.66
N VAL A 298 -11.25 22.29 -27.11
CA VAL A 298 -11.20 23.70 -26.72
C VAL A 298 -11.41 24.45 -28.03
N VAL A 299 -12.59 25.03 -28.22
CA VAL A 299 -12.83 25.97 -29.30
C VAL A 299 -11.79 27.07 -29.07
N GLU A 300 -10.77 27.11 -29.93
CA GLU A 300 -9.80 28.20 -29.95
C GLU A 300 -10.61 29.49 -30.02
N ARG A 301 -10.72 30.18 -28.89
CA ARG A 301 -11.16 31.57 -28.89
C ARG A 301 -10.01 32.33 -29.51
N HIS A 302 -10.00 32.39 -30.84
CA HIS A 302 -9.36 33.47 -31.57
C HIS A 302 -10.04 34.76 -31.09
N THR A 303 -9.47 35.38 -30.08
CA THR A 303 -9.69 36.80 -29.81
C THR A 303 -9.05 37.55 -30.97
N LEU A 304 -9.94 38.11 -31.81
CA LEU A 304 -9.63 39.13 -32.82
C LEU A 304 -9.01 40.37 -32.18
#